data_AF-A0A2E8PPW9-F1
#
_entry.id   AF-A0A2E8PPW9-F1
#
_cell.length_a   1.000
_cell.length_b   1.000
_cell.length_c   1.000
_cell.angle_alpha   90.00
_cell.angle_beta   90.00
_cell.angle_gamma   90.00
#
_symmetry.space_group_name_H-M   'P 1'
#
loop_
_entity.id
_entity.type
_entity.pdbx_description
1 polymer ?
#
loop_
_entity_poly.entity_id
_entity_poly.type
_entity_poly.pdbx_seq_one_letter_code
_entity_poly.pdbx_strand_id
1 'polypeptide(L)'
;MDTKKVIRSILTSFAFLATLLAGHCQLISSIADVTGSQVAALSRKAMLQLPESVNGCPEGSVYFPDGGMRSFYCHINEVISYEKARSIVPVAIFLDGPHAENLDLDNTGSFGHYNPEFVEMLVEYGVPGSESEDFRKATQIIYDQYVASLARIMYVTYRKFQKNPELLRQEGNILAYKIKSQGKVERLYYEKYFYFMNPGFAENPDGGFEYFVDRGFAGGYDGNVVKTAAYFWIRRSLDGTDKAFFRGLMKLMQTYDSAYLQL
;
A
#
# COMPACT_ATOMS: atom_id res chain seq x y z
N MET A 1 42.64 -19.54 -44.70
CA MET A 1 42.16 -19.12 -43.37
C MET A 1 41.65 -20.38 -42.67
N ASP A 2 42.18 -20.72 -41.49
CA ASP A 2 41.89 -22.01 -40.83
C ASP A 2 40.52 -21.99 -40.14
N THR A 3 39.54 -22.63 -40.77
CA THR A 3 38.15 -22.74 -40.31
C THR A 3 38.04 -23.32 -38.89
N LYS A 4 38.98 -24.19 -38.48
CA LYS A 4 38.99 -24.76 -37.12
C LYS A 4 39.39 -23.73 -36.06
N LYS A 5 40.28 -22.78 -36.39
CA LYS A 5 40.63 -21.66 -35.49
C LYS A 5 39.47 -20.68 -35.32
N VAL A 6 38.73 -20.40 -36.38
CA VAL A 6 37.56 -19.50 -36.32
C VAL A 6 36.45 -20.10 -35.46
N ILE A 7 36.13 -21.39 -35.64
CA ILE A 7 35.11 -22.09 -34.84
C ILE A 7 35.51 -22.17 -33.36
N ARG A 8 36.79 -22.46 -33.04
CA ARG A 8 37.26 -22.44 -31.65
C ARG A 8 37.11 -21.06 -31.02
N SER A 9 37.50 -20.00 -31.71
CA SER A 9 37.41 -18.61 -31.21
C SER A 9 35.97 -18.20 -30.91
N ILE A 10 35.03 -18.55 -31.80
CA ILE A 10 33.59 -18.30 -31.61
C ILE A 10 33.07 -19.07 -30.38
N LEU A 11 33.38 -20.37 -30.26
CA LEU A 11 32.93 -21.18 -29.13
C LEU A 11 33.47 -20.68 -27.78
N THR A 12 34.73 -20.24 -27.70
CA THR A 12 35.28 -19.62 -26.48
C THR A 12 34.60 -18.30 -26.14
N SER A 13 34.24 -17.49 -27.15
CA SER A 13 33.54 -16.22 -26.93
C SER A 13 32.10 -16.44 -26.43
N PHE A 14 31.40 -17.45 -26.96
CA PHE A 14 30.07 -17.84 -26.48
C PHE A 14 30.12 -18.43 -25.07
N ALA A 15 31.11 -19.27 -24.75
CA ALA A 15 31.29 -19.81 -23.42
C ALA A 15 31.54 -18.70 -22.39
N PHE A 16 32.37 -17.71 -22.72
CA PHE A 16 32.66 -16.57 -21.85
C PHE A 16 31.44 -15.66 -21.64
N LEU A 17 30.64 -15.42 -22.69
CA LEU A 17 29.41 -14.65 -22.60
C LEU A 17 28.36 -15.37 -21.73
N ALA A 18 28.26 -16.70 -21.83
CA ALA A 18 27.35 -17.50 -21.02
C ALA A 18 27.71 -17.48 -19.53
N THR A 19 29.00 -17.54 -19.16
CA THR A 19 29.43 -17.40 -17.75
C THR A 19 29.22 -15.99 -17.22
N LEU A 20 29.41 -14.95 -18.03
CA LEU A 20 29.11 -13.57 -17.66
C LEU A 20 27.61 -13.36 -17.40
N LEU A 21 26.74 -13.90 -18.27
CA LEU A 21 25.30 -13.84 -18.10
C LEU A 21 24.82 -14.66 -16.89
N ALA A 22 25.36 -15.85 -16.67
CA ALA A 22 25.06 -16.66 -15.50
C ALA A 22 25.49 -15.98 -14.18
N GLY A 23 26.68 -15.37 -14.17
CA GLY A 23 27.18 -14.60 -13.03
C GLY A 23 26.33 -13.36 -12.73
N HIS A 24 25.90 -12.63 -13.76
CA HIS A 24 24.97 -11.50 -13.57
C HIS A 24 23.61 -11.97 -13.04
N CYS A 25 23.09 -13.09 -13.52
CA CYS A 25 21.81 -13.65 -13.04
C CYS A 25 21.90 -14.09 -11.57
N GLN A 26 23.01 -14.73 -11.17
CA GLN A 26 23.26 -15.10 -9.76
C GLN A 26 23.44 -13.89 -8.85
N LEU A 27 24.12 -12.84 -9.31
CA LEU A 27 24.29 -11.61 -8.54
C LEU A 27 22.95 -10.88 -8.35
N ILE A 28 22.13 -10.80 -9.39
CA ILE A 28 20.79 -10.20 -9.34
C ILE A 28 19.88 -10.99 -8.38
N SER A 29 19.91 -12.32 -8.44
CA SER A 29 19.16 -13.18 -7.49
C SER A 29 19.61 -12.94 -6.05
N SER A 30 20.93 -12.88 -5.80
CA SER A 30 21.50 -12.64 -4.47
C SER A 30 21.11 -11.27 -3.89
N ILE A 31 21.13 -10.22 -4.72
CA ILE A 31 20.71 -8.87 -4.30
C ILE A 31 19.21 -8.81 -4.00
N ALA A 32 18.38 -9.48 -4.82
CA ALA A 32 16.95 -9.59 -4.59
C ALA A 32 16.63 -10.35 -3.28
N ASP A 33 17.33 -11.45 -3.01
CA ASP A 33 17.17 -12.25 -1.80
C ASP A 33 17.56 -11.46 -0.53
N VAL A 34 18.68 -10.72 -0.58
CA VAL A 34 19.10 -9.85 0.54
C VAL A 34 18.07 -8.76 0.80
N THR A 35 17.62 -8.07 -0.25
CA THR A 35 16.61 -7.01 -0.13
C THR A 35 15.30 -7.54 0.45
N GLY A 36 14.80 -8.67 -0.07
CA GLY A 36 13.57 -9.29 0.40
C GLY A 36 13.66 -9.68 1.88
N SER A 37 14.80 -10.24 2.30
CA SER A 37 15.04 -10.57 3.71
C SER A 37 15.01 -9.34 4.63
N GLN A 38 15.52 -8.19 4.17
CA GLN A 38 15.50 -6.95 4.93
C GLN A 38 14.09 -6.36 5.04
N VAL A 39 13.31 -6.37 3.96
CA VAL A 39 11.90 -5.94 3.98
C VAL A 39 11.06 -6.82 4.92
N ALA A 40 11.28 -8.15 4.89
CA ALA A 40 10.62 -9.08 5.80
C ALA A 40 11.01 -8.82 7.27
N ALA A 41 12.29 -8.60 7.55
CA ALA A 41 12.79 -8.29 8.88
C ALA A 41 12.21 -6.98 9.43
N LEU A 42 12.16 -5.94 8.59
CA LEU A 42 11.50 -4.67 8.92
C LEU A 42 10.02 -4.89 9.25
N SER A 43 9.30 -5.63 8.41
CA SER A 43 7.87 -5.88 8.61
C SER A 43 7.59 -6.63 9.92
N ARG A 44 8.45 -7.60 10.29
CA ARG A 44 8.37 -8.30 11.57
C ARG A 44 8.67 -7.39 12.75
N LYS A 45 9.70 -6.54 12.62
CA LYS A 45 10.03 -5.53 13.64
C LYS A 45 8.86 -4.58 13.87
N ALA A 46 8.26 -4.06 12.79
CA ALA A 46 7.07 -3.21 12.84
C ALA A 46 5.91 -3.89 13.58
N MET A 47 5.58 -5.14 13.24
CA MET A 47 4.53 -5.90 13.94
C MET A 47 4.84 -6.03 15.43
N LEU A 48 6.05 -6.45 15.80
CA LEU A 48 6.39 -6.69 17.21
C LEU A 48 6.42 -5.40 18.07
N GLN A 49 6.78 -4.26 17.48
CA GLN A 49 6.90 -2.99 18.21
C GLN A 49 5.65 -2.12 18.14
N LEU A 50 4.64 -2.53 17.36
CA LEU A 50 3.39 -1.79 17.23
C LEU A 50 2.69 -1.53 18.58
N PRO A 51 2.62 -2.48 19.54
CA PRO A 51 1.99 -2.22 20.85
C PRO A 51 2.66 -1.11 21.67
N GLU A 52 3.97 -0.93 21.51
CA GLU A 52 4.77 0.04 22.26
C GLU A 52 5.03 1.34 21.48
N SER A 53 4.54 1.41 20.24
CA SER A 53 4.76 2.57 19.38
C SER A 53 3.99 3.79 19.89
N VAL A 54 4.63 4.95 19.79
CA VAL A 54 3.99 6.24 20.06
C VAL A 54 3.70 6.95 18.73
N ASN A 55 2.85 7.96 18.78
CA ASN A 55 2.54 8.75 17.60
C ASN A 55 3.77 9.59 17.20
N GLY A 56 4.44 9.19 16.11
CA GLY A 56 5.62 9.86 15.57
C GLY A 56 5.34 11.04 14.62
N CYS A 57 4.09 11.52 14.54
CA CYS A 57 3.72 12.65 13.69
C CYS A 57 3.47 13.93 14.51
N PRO A 58 3.93 15.12 14.04
CA PRO A 58 3.83 16.38 14.78
C PRO A 58 2.39 16.85 15.03
N GLU A 59 1.46 16.52 14.14
CA GLU A 59 0.05 16.87 14.27
C GLU A 59 -0.85 15.73 13.74
N GLY A 60 -1.82 15.32 14.55
CA GLY A 60 -3.06 14.71 14.04
C GLY A 60 -2.97 13.23 13.64
N SER A 61 -3.10 12.36 14.63
CA SER A 61 -4.30 11.51 14.77
C SER A 61 -4.11 10.60 15.99
N VAL A 62 -4.76 10.93 17.10
CA VAL A 62 -4.73 10.13 18.35
C VAL A 62 -5.64 8.90 18.28
N TYR A 63 -6.19 8.61 17.11
CA TYR A 63 -7.13 7.53 16.91
C TYR A 63 -6.37 6.28 16.49
N PHE A 64 -5.66 5.67 17.43
CA PHE A 64 -4.93 4.41 17.24
C PHE A 64 -5.36 3.44 18.35
N PRO A 65 -5.66 2.17 18.05
CA PRO A 65 -5.50 1.47 16.77
C PRO A 65 -6.64 1.68 15.75
N ASP A 66 -7.75 2.31 16.14
CA ASP A 66 -8.98 2.32 15.33
C ASP A 66 -9.04 3.36 14.22
N GLY A 67 -7.97 4.10 13.95
CA GLY A 67 -7.94 5.15 12.94
C GLY A 67 -7.57 4.70 11.53
N GLY A 68 -7.55 5.70 10.65
CA GLY A 68 -7.17 5.51 9.25
C GLY A 68 -5.67 5.33 9.02
N MET A 69 -5.30 5.19 7.75
CA MET A 69 -3.93 4.95 7.29
C MET A 69 -2.89 5.95 7.84
N ARG A 70 -3.25 7.24 8.03
CA ARG A 70 -2.32 8.24 8.60
C ARG A 70 -2.00 7.91 10.06
N SER A 71 -2.99 7.52 10.85
CA SER A 71 -2.81 7.11 12.25
C SER A 71 -1.90 5.91 12.36
N PHE A 72 -2.20 4.88 11.57
CA PHE A 72 -1.36 3.69 11.50
C PHE A 72 0.07 4.00 11.05
N TYR A 73 0.23 4.82 10.00
CA TYR A 73 1.55 5.27 9.53
C TYR A 73 2.33 6.00 10.61
N CYS A 74 1.70 6.89 11.40
CA CYS A 74 2.41 7.65 12.43
C CYS A 74 3.00 6.77 13.53
N HIS A 75 2.37 5.63 13.84
CA HIS A 75 2.91 4.62 14.74
C HIS A 75 4.03 3.80 14.09
N ILE A 76 3.88 3.44 12.82
CA ILE A 76 4.92 2.72 12.07
C ILE A 76 6.17 3.58 11.86
N ASN A 77 6.02 4.88 11.61
CA ASN A 77 7.12 5.82 11.35
C ASN A 77 8.09 5.92 12.54
N GLU A 78 7.58 5.73 13.76
CA GLU A 78 8.41 5.66 14.97
C GLU A 78 9.30 4.40 15.01
N VAL A 79 8.78 3.28 14.49
CA VAL A 79 9.49 2.00 14.45
C VAL A 79 10.45 1.92 13.26
N ILE A 80 10.02 2.42 12.11
CA ILE A 80 10.72 2.47 10.82
C ILE A 80 10.43 3.82 10.17
N SER A 81 11.38 4.74 10.29
CA SER A 81 11.28 6.04 9.62
C SER A 81 11.30 5.90 8.10
N TYR A 82 10.69 6.88 7.42
CA TYR A 82 10.74 6.98 5.96
C TYR A 82 12.17 6.93 5.39
N GLU A 83 13.11 7.63 6.05
CA GLU A 83 14.53 7.61 5.68
C GLU A 83 15.11 6.19 5.74
N LYS A 84 14.81 5.45 6.83
CA LYS A 84 15.29 4.09 7.00
C LYS A 84 14.68 3.14 5.97
N ALA A 85 13.40 3.31 5.63
CA ALA A 85 12.77 2.53 4.57
C ALA A 85 13.46 2.77 3.21
N ARG A 86 13.72 4.04 2.86
CA ARG A 86 14.43 4.41 1.63
C ARG A 86 15.87 3.88 1.58
N SER A 87 16.55 3.77 2.71
CA SER A 87 17.92 3.26 2.74
C SER A 87 18.02 1.74 2.53
N ILE A 88 16.90 1.01 2.63
CA ILE A 88 16.85 -0.46 2.54
C ILE A 88 16.27 -0.90 1.20
N VAL A 89 15.29 -0.17 0.69
CA VAL A 89 14.63 -0.49 -0.56
C VAL A 89 15.49 -0.02 -1.75
N PRO A 90 15.85 -0.90 -2.71
CA PRO A 90 16.76 -0.58 -3.81
C PRO A 90 16.10 0.25 -4.92
N VAL A 91 14.79 0.42 -4.89
CA VAL A 91 14.02 1.23 -5.83
C VAL A 91 13.41 2.43 -5.11
N ALA A 92 13.13 3.50 -5.84
CA ALA A 92 12.41 4.64 -5.29
C ALA A 92 11.03 4.20 -4.77
N ILE A 93 10.64 4.66 -3.58
CA ILE A 93 9.31 4.38 -3.00
C ILE A 93 8.20 5.05 -3.84
N PHE A 94 8.44 6.30 -4.28
CA PHE A 94 7.56 7.07 -5.13
C PHE A 94 8.26 7.45 -6.42
N LEU A 95 7.55 7.40 -7.55
CA LEU A 95 8.03 7.83 -8.86
C LEU A 95 7.75 9.31 -9.13
N ASP A 96 6.67 9.83 -8.55
CA ASP A 96 6.22 11.20 -8.72
C ASP A 96 5.43 11.67 -7.47
N GLY A 97 5.17 12.96 -7.39
CA GLY A 97 4.44 13.60 -6.32
C GLY A 97 5.33 14.40 -5.36
N PRO A 98 4.79 14.80 -4.20
CA PRO A 98 5.45 15.75 -3.32
C PRO A 98 6.46 15.10 -2.36
N HIS A 99 6.59 13.77 -2.39
CA HIS A 99 7.50 13.04 -1.52
C HIS A 99 8.88 12.94 -2.17
N ALA A 100 9.87 13.58 -1.56
CA ALA A 100 11.25 13.59 -2.01
C ALA A 100 12.16 13.00 -0.92
N GLU A 101 13.00 13.83 -0.31
CA GLU A 101 13.83 13.39 0.83
C GLU A 101 12.97 13.06 2.06
N ASN A 102 11.91 13.84 2.23
CA ASN A 102 10.93 13.73 3.32
C ASN A 102 9.53 13.50 2.77
N LEU A 103 8.63 12.96 3.61
CA LEU A 103 7.21 12.88 3.29
C LEU A 103 6.53 14.23 3.51
N ASP A 104 5.97 14.79 2.45
CA ASP A 104 4.98 15.86 2.53
C ASP A 104 3.56 15.29 2.69
N LEU A 105 3.11 15.16 3.94
CA LEU A 105 1.80 14.58 4.29
C LEU A 105 0.62 15.56 4.15
N ASP A 106 0.91 16.84 3.96
CA ASP A 106 -0.09 17.92 3.97
C ASP A 106 -0.24 18.59 2.60
N ASN A 107 0.44 18.08 1.58
CA ASN A 107 0.29 18.54 0.21
C ASN A 107 -1.14 18.37 -0.30
N THR A 108 -1.79 19.48 -0.66
CA THR A 108 -3.13 19.47 -1.26
C THR A 108 -3.11 19.53 -2.78
N GLY A 109 -1.95 19.81 -3.40
CA GLY A 109 -1.79 20.03 -4.84
C GLY A 109 -1.30 18.81 -5.60
N SER A 110 -0.86 17.76 -4.91
CA SER A 110 -0.37 16.52 -5.48
C SER A 110 -0.42 15.41 -4.42
N PHE A 111 -0.14 14.17 -4.81
CA PHE A 111 0.01 13.04 -3.91
C PHE A 111 1.14 12.14 -4.39
N GLY A 112 1.73 11.34 -3.50
CA GLY A 112 2.78 10.39 -3.88
C GLY A 112 2.25 9.31 -4.81
N HIS A 113 2.84 9.19 -5.99
CA HIS A 113 2.62 8.10 -6.93
C HIS A 113 3.63 6.99 -6.64
N TYR A 114 3.16 5.86 -6.11
CA TYR A 114 4.06 4.77 -5.75
C TYR A 114 4.77 4.20 -6.96
N ASN A 115 6.00 3.72 -6.75
CA ASN A 115 6.65 2.84 -7.70
C ASN A 115 6.01 1.45 -7.65
N PRO A 116 5.46 0.92 -8.77
CA PRO A 116 4.89 -0.41 -8.79
C PRO A 116 5.87 -1.50 -8.32
N GLU A 117 7.16 -1.39 -8.65
CA GLU A 117 8.18 -2.35 -8.20
C GLU A 117 8.34 -2.36 -6.67
N PHE A 118 8.25 -1.18 -6.05
CA PHE A 118 8.24 -1.09 -4.58
C PHE A 118 7.01 -1.78 -3.99
N VAL A 119 5.83 -1.57 -4.59
CA VAL A 119 4.59 -2.19 -4.10
C VAL A 119 4.65 -3.71 -4.25
N GLU A 120 5.19 -4.24 -5.35
CA GLU A 120 5.38 -5.67 -5.52
C GLU A 120 6.31 -6.27 -4.45
N MET A 121 7.40 -5.58 -4.09
CA MET A 121 8.25 -6.03 -2.99
C MET A 121 7.51 -6.06 -1.65
N LEU A 122 6.60 -5.11 -1.39
CA LEU A 122 5.76 -5.15 -0.18
C LEU A 122 4.78 -6.33 -0.21
N VAL A 123 4.21 -6.65 -1.37
CA VAL A 123 3.33 -7.84 -1.50
C VAL A 123 4.12 -9.11 -1.23
N GLU A 124 5.33 -9.21 -1.77
CA GLU A 124 6.13 -10.41 -1.66
C GLU A 124 6.67 -10.61 -0.24
N TYR A 125 7.29 -9.57 0.34
CA TYR A 125 8.06 -9.69 1.59
C TYR A 125 7.46 -8.94 2.77
N GLY A 126 6.47 -8.08 2.55
CA GLY A 126 5.94 -7.16 3.56
C GLY A 126 4.94 -7.77 4.55
N VAL A 127 4.53 -9.03 4.37
CA VAL A 127 3.58 -9.71 5.28
C VAL A 127 4.35 -10.54 6.30
N PRO A 128 4.51 -10.08 7.56
CA PRO A 128 5.52 -10.61 8.48
C PRO A 128 5.31 -12.06 8.90
N GLY A 129 4.07 -12.56 8.87
CA GLY A 129 3.70 -13.91 9.28
C GLY A 129 3.37 -14.87 8.13
N SER A 130 3.59 -14.49 6.86
CA SER A 130 3.21 -15.37 5.74
C SER A 130 4.07 -16.64 5.70
N GLU A 131 5.37 -16.50 5.93
CA GLU A 131 6.35 -17.60 5.82
C GLU A 131 6.63 -18.34 7.14
N SER A 132 6.05 -17.92 8.27
CA SER A 132 6.35 -18.51 9.59
C SER A 132 5.10 -18.64 10.43
N GLU A 133 4.64 -19.88 10.57
CA GLU A 133 3.47 -20.21 11.40
C GLU A 133 3.68 -19.85 12.87
N ASP A 134 4.86 -20.12 13.43
CA ASP A 134 5.18 -19.78 14.82
C ASP A 134 5.13 -18.26 15.05
N PHE A 135 5.73 -17.48 14.14
CA PHE A 135 5.67 -16.02 14.22
C PHE A 135 4.24 -15.51 14.10
N ARG A 136 3.48 -16.04 13.14
CA ARG A 136 2.06 -15.70 12.95
C ARG A 136 1.25 -15.96 14.21
N LYS A 137 1.36 -17.17 14.81
CA LYS A 137 0.68 -17.51 16.07
C LYS A 137 1.08 -16.58 17.21
N ALA A 138 2.37 -16.30 17.35
CA ALA A 138 2.89 -15.43 18.40
C ALA A 138 2.44 -13.96 18.26
N THR A 139 2.13 -13.51 17.05
CA THR A 139 1.74 -12.11 16.75
C THR A 139 0.25 -11.94 16.44
N GLN A 140 -0.55 -13.01 16.51
CA GLN A 140 -1.99 -12.95 16.24
C GLN A 140 -2.70 -11.91 17.10
N ILE A 141 -2.41 -11.86 18.40
CA ILE A 141 -3.02 -10.89 19.33
C ILE A 141 -2.70 -9.44 18.94
N ILE A 142 -1.50 -9.19 18.39
CA ILE A 142 -1.10 -7.86 17.93
C ILE A 142 -1.87 -7.51 16.65
N TYR A 143 -1.98 -8.45 15.71
CA TYR A 143 -2.79 -8.23 14.52
C TYR A 143 -4.24 -7.90 14.88
N ASP A 144 -4.86 -8.71 15.74
CA ASP A 144 -6.27 -8.58 16.11
C ASP A 144 -6.56 -7.23 16.78
N GLN A 145 -5.66 -6.76 17.65
CA GLN A 145 -5.82 -5.51 18.38
C GLN A 145 -5.46 -4.28 17.56
N TYR A 146 -4.42 -4.34 16.72
CA TYR A 146 -3.80 -3.14 16.15
C TYR A 146 -3.92 -3.02 14.62
N VAL A 147 -4.24 -4.10 13.91
CA VAL A 147 -4.19 -4.14 12.44
C VAL A 147 -5.54 -4.53 11.81
N ALA A 148 -6.28 -5.44 12.44
CA ALA A 148 -7.48 -6.06 11.87
C ALA A 148 -8.56 -5.04 11.46
N SER A 149 -8.84 -4.05 12.32
CA SER A 149 -9.87 -3.02 12.07
C SER A 149 -9.61 -2.27 10.77
N LEU A 150 -8.40 -1.71 10.62
CA LEU A 150 -8.00 -0.99 9.41
C LEU A 150 -7.94 -1.92 8.18
N ALA A 151 -7.39 -3.13 8.32
CA ALA A 151 -7.31 -4.09 7.23
C ALA A 151 -8.71 -4.44 6.66
N ARG A 152 -9.68 -4.69 7.54
CA ARG A 152 -11.07 -4.99 7.17
C ARG A 152 -11.73 -3.80 6.48
N ILE A 153 -11.54 -2.56 6.98
CA ILE A 153 -12.09 -1.35 6.35
C ILE A 153 -11.47 -1.12 4.96
N MET A 154 -10.14 -1.27 4.83
CA MET A 154 -9.44 -1.20 3.55
C MET A 154 -9.97 -2.26 2.56
N TYR A 155 -10.28 -3.46 3.05
CA TYR A 155 -10.83 -4.54 2.24
C TYR A 155 -12.24 -4.21 1.74
N VAL A 156 -13.18 -3.90 2.62
CA VAL A 156 -14.59 -3.67 2.23
C VAL A 156 -14.75 -2.44 1.35
N THR A 157 -13.94 -1.39 1.58
CA THR A 157 -13.94 -0.19 0.74
C THR A 157 -13.48 -0.51 -0.69
N TYR A 158 -12.40 -1.28 -0.85
CA TYR A 158 -11.96 -1.71 -2.19
C TYR A 158 -12.95 -2.69 -2.83
N ARG A 159 -13.53 -3.63 -2.07
CA ARG A 159 -14.58 -4.53 -2.57
C ARG A 159 -15.79 -3.75 -3.11
N LYS A 160 -16.17 -2.63 -2.48
CA LYS A 160 -17.24 -1.76 -2.99
C LYS A 160 -16.86 -1.11 -4.31
N PHE A 161 -15.62 -0.62 -4.46
CA PHE A 161 -15.13 -0.13 -5.75
C PHE A 161 -15.06 -1.23 -6.82
N GLN A 162 -14.65 -2.46 -6.48
CA GLN A 162 -14.66 -3.57 -7.42
C GLN A 162 -16.07 -3.92 -7.93
N LYS A 163 -17.09 -3.78 -7.07
CA LYS A 163 -18.50 -3.92 -7.46
C LYS A 163 -19.03 -2.74 -8.28
N ASN A 164 -18.38 -1.58 -8.19
CA ASN A 164 -18.77 -0.33 -8.84
C ASN A 164 -17.56 0.30 -9.55
N PRO A 165 -16.96 -0.36 -10.56
CA PRO A 165 -15.70 0.10 -11.16
C PRO A 165 -15.83 1.48 -11.82
N GLU A 166 -17.01 1.82 -12.30
CA GLU A 166 -17.31 3.13 -12.86
C GLU A 166 -17.25 4.25 -11.80
N LEU A 167 -17.69 3.98 -10.57
CA LEU A 167 -17.55 4.92 -9.45
C LEU A 167 -16.08 5.22 -9.17
N LEU A 168 -15.21 4.20 -9.11
CA LEU A 168 -13.77 4.40 -8.89
C LEU A 168 -13.16 5.27 -10.00
N ARG A 169 -13.51 4.94 -11.26
CA ARG A 169 -13.03 5.67 -12.43
C ARG A 169 -13.47 7.14 -12.42
N GLN A 170 -14.74 7.41 -12.10
CA GLN A 170 -15.28 8.77 -12.03
C GLN A 170 -14.64 9.57 -10.91
N GLU A 171 -14.56 9.02 -9.70
CA GLU A 171 -13.95 9.69 -8.56
C GLU A 171 -12.45 9.97 -8.78
N GLY A 172 -11.73 9.05 -9.42
CA GLY A 172 -10.35 9.26 -9.87
C GLY A 172 -10.23 10.39 -10.88
N ASN A 173 -11.09 10.41 -11.92
CA ASN A 173 -11.09 11.48 -12.92
C ASN A 173 -11.39 12.86 -12.31
N ILE A 174 -12.34 12.92 -11.38
CA ILE A 174 -12.68 14.16 -10.66
C ILE A 174 -11.48 14.66 -9.86
N LEU A 175 -10.82 13.77 -9.11
CA LEU A 175 -9.64 14.11 -8.34
C LEU A 175 -8.50 14.63 -9.25
N ALA A 176 -8.17 13.89 -10.31
CA ALA A 176 -7.13 14.24 -11.26
C ALA A 176 -7.42 15.60 -11.94
N TYR A 177 -8.68 15.83 -12.32
CA TYR A 177 -9.11 17.11 -12.88
C TYR A 177 -8.93 18.26 -11.90
N LYS A 178 -9.34 18.10 -10.63
CA LYS A 178 -9.18 19.14 -9.60
C LYS A 178 -7.72 19.49 -9.37
N ILE A 179 -6.86 18.49 -9.20
CA ILE A 179 -5.40 18.69 -9.07
C ILE A 179 -4.86 19.47 -10.27
N LYS A 180 -5.16 19.03 -11.49
CA LYS A 180 -4.63 19.62 -12.72
C LYS A 180 -5.15 21.04 -12.99
N SER A 181 -6.43 21.29 -12.75
CA SER A 181 -7.08 22.56 -13.11
C SER A 181 -6.98 23.63 -12.03
N GLN A 182 -6.94 23.24 -10.76
CA GLN A 182 -6.98 24.16 -9.61
C GLN A 182 -5.63 24.24 -8.90
N GLY A 183 -4.69 23.33 -9.18
CA GLY A 183 -3.40 23.23 -8.48
C GLY A 183 -3.51 22.80 -7.01
N LYS A 184 -4.74 22.54 -6.54
CA LYS A 184 -5.07 22.12 -5.18
C LYS A 184 -6.41 21.41 -5.14
N VAL A 185 -6.58 20.57 -4.13
CA VAL A 185 -7.84 19.97 -3.72
C VAL A 185 -8.25 20.60 -2.40
N GLU A 186 -9.50 21.04 -2.30
CA GLU A 186 -10.02 21.63 -1.06
C GLU A 186 -9.90 20.66 0.11
N ARG A 187 -9.55 21.17 1.30
CA ARG A 187 -9.29 20.36 2.49
C ARG A 187 -10.45 19.40 2.83
N LEU A 188 -11.69 19.78 2.54
CA LEU A 188 -12.89 19.00 2.85
C LEU A 188 -13.38 18.14 1.67
N TYR A 189 -12.66 18.08 0.55
CA TYR A 189 -13.08 17.33 -0.64
C TYR A 189 -13.38 15.85 -0.33
N TYR A 190 -12.55 15.22 0.50
CA TYR A 190 -12.70 13.81 0.84
C TYR A 190 -13.77 13.55 1.90
N GLU A 191 -14.39 14.58 2.50
CA GLU A 191 -15.44 14.41 3.52
C GLU A 191 -16.68 13.72 2.97
N LYS A 192 -16.96 13.86 1.66
CA LYS A 192 -18.08 13.14 1.03
C LYS A 192 -17.96 11.62 1.18
N TYR A 193 -16.74 11.09 1.23
CA TYR A 193 -16.50 9.66 1.41
C TYR A 193 -16.79 9.17 2.84
N PHE A 194 -17.17 10.04 3.79
CA PHE A 194 -17.66 9.62 5.10
C PHE A 194 -18.83 8.63 4.96
N TYR A 195 -19.69 8.86 3.98
CA TYR A 195 -20.83 8.02 3.66
C TYR A 195 -20.52 6.94 2.62
N PHE A 196 -19.24 6.68 2.31
CA PHE A 196 -18.87 5.80 1.20
C PHE A 196 -19.46 4.40 1.31
N MET A 197 -19.66 3.87 2.53
CA MET A 197 -20.27 2.55 2.74
C MET A 197 -21.80 2.55 2.66
N ASN A 198 -22.47 3.71 2.62
CA ASN A 198 -23.91 3.82 2.43
C ASN A 198 -24.38 3.16 1.11
N PRO A 199 -25.45 2.34 1.11
CA PRO A 199 -25.99 1.73 -0.12
C PRO A 199 -26.24 2.71 -1.26
N GLY A 200 -26.73 3.92 -0.98
CA GLY A 200 -27.02 4.95 -1.99
C GLY A 200 -25.80 5.72 -2.49
N PHE A 201 -24.61 5.53 -1.92
CA PHE A 201 -23.42 6.32 -2.30
C PHE A 201 -23.04 6.16 -3.78
N ALA A 202 -23.15 4.95 -4.34
CA ALA A 202 -22.78 4.74 -5.74
C ALA A 202 -23.77 5.40 -6.72
N GLU A 203 -25.01 5.61 -6.31
CA GLU A 203 -26.05 6.27 -7.10
C GLU A 203 -25.95 7.78 -7.01
N ASN A 204 -25.54 8.30 -5.85
CA ASN A 204 -25.42 9.73 -5.58
C ASN A 204 -24.22 10.04 -4.66
N PRO A 205 -22.98 10.04 -5.19
CA PRO A 205 -21.76 10.22 -4.39
C PRO A 205 -21.63 11.64 -3.81
N ASP A 206 -22.34 12.61 -4.36
CA ASP A 206 -22.41 14.00 -3.88
C ASP A 206 -23.68 14.26 -3.05
N GLY A 207 -24.36 13.20 -2.60
CA GLY A 207 -25.48 13.29 -1.69
C GLY A 207 -25.13 14.05 -0.39
N GLY A 208 -26.07 14.82 0.13
CA GLY A 208 -25.91 15.49 1.42
C GLY A 208 -26.20 14.57 2.61
N PHE A 209 -26.04 15.11 3.83
CA PHE A 209 -26.36 14.42 5.09
C PHE A 209 -27.77 13.80 5.08
N GLU A 210 -28.79 14.59 4.69
CA GLU A 210 -30.20 14.15 4.66
C GLU A 210 -30.39 12.94 3.74
N TYR A 211 -29.77 12.95 2.55
CA TYR A 211 -29.88 11.84 1.60
C TYR A 211 -29.36 10.52 2.18
N PHE A 212 -28.25 10.58 2.92
CA PHE A 212 -27.58 9.39 3.46
C PHE A 212 -28.15 8.89 4.79
N VAL A 213 -28.62 9.77 5.67
CA VAL A 213 -29.26 9.37 6.95
C VAL A 213 -30.45 8.45 6.70
N ASP A 214 -31.29 8.80 5.73
CA ASP A 214 -32.48 8.02 5.35
C ASP A 214 -32.14 6.65 4.73
N ARG A 215 -30.87 6.38 4.42
CA ARG A 215 -30.39 5.20 3.67
C ARG A 215 -29.34 4.37 4.40
N GLY A 216 -29.21 4.54 5.72
CA GLY A 216 -28.30 3.73 6.55
C GLY A 216 -26.99 4.40 6.93
N PHE A 217 -26.94 5.75 6.93
CA PHE A 217 -25.84 6.59 7.41
C PHE A 217 -24.46 6.13 6.87
N ALA A 218 -23.59 5.54 7.70
CA ALA A 218 -22.24 5.09 7.33
C ALA A 218 -22.13 3.58 7.05
N GLY A 219 -23.26 2.87 6.88
CA GLY A 219 -23.26 1.44 6.53
C GLY A 219 -22.65 0.51 7.59
N GLY A 220 -22.65 0.94 8.86
CA GLY A 220 -22.12 0.16 9.99
C GLY A 220 -20.60 0.26 10.21
N TYR A 221 -19.91 1.16 9.49
CA TYR A 221 -18.47 1.39 9.63
C TYR A 221 -18.18 2.78 10.21
N ASP A 222 -16.98 2.97 10.74
CA ASP A 222 -16.50 4.30 11.11
C ASP A 222 -16.26 5.15 9.84
N GLY A 223 -17.14 6.12 9.59
CA GLY A 223 -17.07 7.02 8.45
C GLY A 223 -15.76 7.80 8.36
N ASN A 224 -15.10 8.11 9.49
CA ASN A 224 -13.82 8.81 9.49
C ASN A 224 -12.67 7.93 8.99
N VAL A 225 -12.72 6.63 9.25
CA VAL A 225 -11.72 5.68 8.73
C VAL A 225 -12.04 5.38 7.27
N VAL A 226 -13.31 5.11 6.97
CA VAL A 226 -13.81 4.81 5.63
C VAL A 226 -13.44 5.90 4.62
N LYS A 227 -13.61 7.19 4.96
CA LYS A 227 -13.27 8.28 4.03
C LYS A 227 -11.79 8.28 3.64
N THR A 228 -10.91 7.95 4.59
CA THR A 228 -9.47 7.87 4.32
C THR A 228 -9.10 6.65 3.48
N ALA A 229 -9.77 5.52 3.70
CA ALA A 229 -9.59 4.30 2.92
C ALA A 229 -10.08 4.47 1.47
N ALA A 230 -11.28 5.04 1.29
CA ALA A 230 -11.81 5.35 -0.04
C ALA A 230 -10.88 6.29 -0.81
N TYR A 231 -10.41 7.37 -0.18
CA TYR A 231 -9.50 8.32 -0.79
C TYR A 231 -8.10 7.73 -1.08
N PHE A 232 -7.64 6.77 -0.27
CA PHE A 232 -6.45 5.99 -0.58
C PHE A 232 -6.64 5.21 -1.89
N TRP A 233 -7.71 4.41 -2.01
CA TRP A 233 -7.94 3.60 -3.21
C TRP A 233 -8.11 4.43 -4.49
N ILE A 234 -8.77 5.59 -4.39
CA ILE A 234 -8.87 6.51 -5.52
C ILE A 234 -7.48 6.94 -6.01
N ARG A 235 -6.59 7.37 -5.11
CA ARG A 235 -5.21 7.74 -5.47
C ARG A 235 -4.42 6.55 -6.05
N ARG A 236 -4.58 5.35 -5.50
CA ARG A 236 -3.92 4.14 -6.02
C ARG A 236 -4.43 3.72 -7.39
N SER A 237 -5.68 4.05 -7.72
CA SER A 237 -6.21 3.79 -9.07
C SER A 237 -5.59 4.72 -10.12
N LEU A 238 -5.16 5.92 -9.71
CA LEU A 238 -4.52 6.90 -10.59
C LEU A 238 -3.04 6.61 -10.86
N ASP A 239 -2.33 5.99 -9.90
CA ASP A 239 -0.95 5.52 -10.09
C ASP A 239 -0.84 4.06 -10.53
N GLY A 240 -1.98 3.36 -10.70
CA GLY A 240 -2.05 1.99 -11.17
C GLY A 240 -1.62 0.92 -10.17
N THR A 241 -1.42 1.27 -8.89
CA THR A 241 -0.93 0.35 -7.86
C THR A 241 -2.03 -0.27 -7.00
N ASP A 242 -3.29 0.12 -7.20
CA ASP A 242 -4.45 -0.34 -6.41
C ASP A 242 -4.58 -1.87 -6.33
N LYS A 243 -4.45 -2.56 -7.47
CA LYS A 243 -4.53 -4.02 -7.52
C LYS A 243 -3.38 -4.71 -6.77
N ALA A 244 -2.18 -4.17 -6.85
CA ALA A 244 -1.02 -4.71 -6.15
C ALA A 244 -1.17 -4.52 -4.63
N PHE A 245 -1.56 -3.32 -4.18
CA PHE A 245 -1.90 -3.08 -2.78
C PHE A 245 -3.02 -3.98 -2.28
N PHE A 246 -4.10 -4.16 -3.06
CA PHE A 246 -5.19 -5.05 -2.67
C PHE A 246 -4.75 -6.50 -2.56
N ARG A 247 -3.86 -6.98 -3.43
CA ARG A 247 -3.27 -8.33 -3.33
C ARG A 247 -2.42 -8.47 -2.06
N GLY A 248 -1.62 -7.45 -1.71
CA GLY A 248 -0.89 -7.42 -0.44
C GLY A 248 -1.81 -7.45 0.78
N LEU A 249 -2.89 -6.68 0.76
CA LEU A 249 -3.93 -6.70 1.78
C LEU A 249 -4.60 -8.08 1.90
N MET A 250 -4.93 -8.70 0.78
CA MET A 250 -5.48 -10.05 0.75
C MET A 250 -4.50 -11.06 1.34
N LYS A 251 -3.21 -10.99 1.00
CA LYS A 251 -2.17 -11.85 1.60
C LYS A 251 -2.10 -11.66 3.12
N LEU A 252 -2.13 -10.42 3.60
CA LEU A 252 -2.17 -10.10 5.04
C LEU A 252 -3.41 -10.72 5.72
N MET A 253 -4.60 -10.51 5.17
CA MET A 253 -5.84 -11.02 5.74
C MET A 253 -5.96 -12.54 5.61
N GLN A 254 -5.48 -13.17 4.55
CA GLN A 254 -5.41 -14.63 4.47
C GLN A 254 -4.45 -15.21 5.51
N THR A 255 -3.39 -14.47 5.83
CA THR A 255 -2.42 -14.87 6.84
C THR A 255 -3.02 -14.80 8.25
N TYR A 256 -3.68 -13.70 8.63
CA TYR A 256 -4.11 -13.47 10.02
C TYR A 256 -5.63 -13.48 10.27
N ASP A 257 -6.46 -13.29 9.23
CA ASP A 257 -7.88 -12.98 9.34
C ASP A 257 -8.73 -13.73 8.30
N SER A 258 -8.34 -14.97 7.99
CA SER A 258 -8.97 -15.76 6.93
C SER A 258 -10.44 -16.05 7.19
N ALA A 259 -10.84 -16.13 8.47
CA ALA A 259 -12.24 -16.29 8.87
C ALA A 259 -13.13 -15.12 8.43
N TYR A 260 -12.63 -13.88 8.49
CA TYR A 260 -13.38 -12.71 8.02
C TYR A 260 -13.64 -12.75 6.50
N LEU A 261 -12.72 -13.33 5.73
CA LEU A 261 -12.84 -13.43 4.27
C LEU A 261 -13.86 -14.49 3.81
N GLN A 262 -14.36 -15.34 4.71
CA GLN A 262 -15.33 -16.40 4.42
C GLN A 262 -16.79 -15.96 4.66
N LEU A 263 -16.99 -14.74 5.19
CA LEU A 263 -18.29 -14.11 5.42
C LEU A 263 -18.82 -13.41 4.16
#